data_AF-A0A8J2J5F5-F1
#
_entry.id   AF-A0A8J2J5F5-F1
#
_cell.length_a   1.000
_cell.length_b   1.000
_cell.length_c   1.000
_cell.angle_alpha   90.00
_cell.angle_beta   90.00
_cell.angle_gamma   90.00
#
_symmetry.space_group_name_H-M   'P 1'
#
loop_
_entity.id
_entity.type
_entity.pdbx_description
1 polymer ?
#
loop_
_entity_poly.entity_id
_entity_poly.type
_entity_poly.pdbx_seq_one_letter_code
_entity_poly.pdbx_strand_id
1 'polypeptide(L)'
;MLEEKNKPKDSMGLKSRTEESVIDETANIPQSIAERYSPFEDRRRVIRDVIEEQWDPQTEVDERPETILYERGKTGVFDLQELVDLLEEERAYDICVIKIPKQYEYADYMTIVSVRSSKHMFALATFVRKRFKSKKLKDTDILPRIEGNKDSKDWIAIDLGNIILHIFNPDFREAVDLETLWTVGPQYDDLCNRKDSDIVELLNMFQ
;
A
#
# COMPACT_ATOMS: atom_id res chain seq x y z
N MET A 1 52.79 -28.87 43.99
CA MET A 1 52.16 -28.49 42.70
C MET A 1 50.78 -29.14 42.71
N LEU A 2 49.64 -28.47 42.70
CA LEU A 2 49.24 -27.10 42.39
C LEU A 2 48.01 -26.74 43.23
N GLU A 3 47.81 -25.44 43.47
CA GLU A 3 46.67 -24.82 44.15
C GLU A 3 45.39 -24.90 43.30
N GLU A 4 44.25 -25.22 43.90
CA GLU A 4 42.92 -24.90 43.35
C GLU A 4 42.25 -23.83 44.23
N LYS A 5 42.09 -22.63 43.66
CA LYS A 5 41.23 -21.56 44.17
C LYS A 5 40.01 -21.41 43.25
N ASN A 6 38.84 -21.54 43.88
CA ASN A 6 37.74 -20.56 43.87
C ASN A 6 37.07 -20.15 42.53
N LYS A 7 35.75 -20.39 42.40
CA LYS A 7 34.76 -19.33 42.08
C LYS A 7 33.28 -19.78 42.18
N PRO A 8 32.40 -18.96 42.79
CA PRO A 8 30.95 -19.12 42.70
C PRO A 8 30.32 -18.30 41.56
N LYS A 9 29.03 -18.58 41.34
CA LYS A 9 28.10 -18.19 40.27
C LYS A 9 27.91 -16.68 40.10
N ASP A 10 27.83 -16.22 38.85
CA ASP A 10 27.26 -14.92 38.48
C ASP A 10 26.19 -15.08 37.38
N SER A 11 24.99 -14.60 37.72
CA SER A 11 23.92 -14.23 36.82
C SER A 11 24.31 -12.98 36.02
N MET A 12 24.21 -13.01 34.69
CA MET A 12 24.26 -11.79 33.87
C MET A 12 23.14 -11.78 32.85
N GLY A 13 22.35 -10.71 32.93
CA GLY A 13 21.23 -10.43 32.07
C GLY A 13 21.63 -9.97 30.67
N LEU A 14 20.60 -9.92 29.84
CA LEU A 14 20.55 -9.36 28.49
C LEU A 14 21.27 -8.01 28.41
N LYS A 15 22.29 -7.92 27.56
CA LYS A 15 22.86 -6.64 27.11
C LYS A 15 22.30 -6.24 25.75
N SER A 16 21.49 -5.18 25.79
CA SER A 16 21.50 -3.98 24.92
C SER A 16 21.73 -4.16 23.41
N ARG A 17 20.66 -3.92 22.64
CA ARG A 17 20.67 -3.60 21.21
C ARG A 17 21.01 -2.11 21.03
N THR A 18 21.94 -1.88 20.12
CA THR A 18 22.62 -0.68 19.63
C THR A 18 21.83 0.63 19.70
N GLU A 19 22.44 1.65 20.30
CA GLU A 19 22.03 3.06 20.30
C GLU A 19 22.27 3.68 18.90
N GLU A 20 21.22 4.20 18.28
CA GLU A 20 21.33 5.09 17.12
C GLU A 20 21.80 6.47 17.59
N SER A 21 22.84 6.99 16.94
CA SER A 21 23.43 8.29 17.23
C SER A 21 22.48 9.43 16.89
N VAL A 22 21.97 10.12 17.92
CA VAL A 22 21.20 11.35 17.80
C VAL A 22 22.10 12.46 17.23
N ILE A 23 21.72 13.00 16.08
CA ILE A 23 22.35 14.18 15.45
C ILE A 23 21.83 15.41 16.21
N ASP A 24 22.71 16.16 16.87
CA ASP A 24 22.33 17.36 17.62
C ASP A 24 22.12 18.55 16.67
N GLU A 25 20.88 18.73 16.21
CA GLU A 25 20.49 19.82 15.29
C GLU A 25 20.52 21.22 15.94
N THR A 26 20.83 21.33 17.24
CA THR A 26 20.86 22.63 17.93
C THR A 26 22.13 23.44 17.67
N ALA A 27 23.17 22.82 17.07
CA ALA A 27 24.48 23.42 16.90
C ALA A 27 24.53 24.66 15.97
N ASN A 28 23.49 24.88 15.14
CA ASN A 28 23.47 25.94 14.12
C ASN A 28 22.40 27.02 14.35
N ILE A 29 21.77 27.06 15.54
CA ILE A 29 20.68 27.99 15.86
C ILE A 29 21.23 29.20 16.65
N PRO A 30 20.96 30.46 16.24
CA PRO A 30 21.32 31.63 17.04
C PRO A 30 20.74 31.58 18.46
N GLN A 31 21.51 31.98 19.48
CA GLN A 31 21.13 31.88 20.91
C GLN A 31 19.73 32.47 21.23
N SER A 32 19.32 33.54 20.54
CA SER A 32 18.01 34.18 20.73
C SER A 32 16.80 33.37 20.23
N ILE A 33 17.05 32.37 19.39
CA ILE A 33 16.06 31.43 18.85
C ILE A 33 16.11 30.10 19.62
N ALA A 34 17.30 29.68 20.08
CA ALA A 34 17.51 28.44 20.82
C ALA A 34 16.66 28.35 22.10
N GLU A 35 16.51 29.45 22.86
CA GLU A 35 15.66 29.48 24.07
C GLU A 35 14.16 29.24 23.80
N ARG A 36 13.70 29.41 22.54
CA ARG A 36 12.31 29.19 22.12
C ARG A 36 12.14 27.98 21.21
N TYR A 37 13.23 27.33 20.81
CA TYR A 37 13.20 26.15 19.97
C TYR A 37 13.12 24.92 20.86
N SER A 38 11.92 24.40 21.05
CA SER A 38 11.77 23.01 21.48
C SER A 38 11.87 22.16 20.22
N PRO A 39 12.84 21.25 20.10
CA PRO A 39 12.82 20.24 19.05
C PRO A 39 11.46 19.57 19.09
N PHE A 40 10.78 19.54 17.94
CA PHE A 40 9.53 18.82 17.82
C PHE A 40 9.88 17.33 17.88
N GLU A 41 9.87 16.75 19.08
CA GLU A 41 9.86 15.30 19.19
C GLU A 41 8.49 14.83 18.71
N ASP A 42 8.44 14.31 17.49
CA ASP A 42 7.24 13.66 16.97
C ASP A 42 7.03 12.34 17.71
N ARG A 43 6.61 12.42 18.99
CA ARG A 43 6.17 11.29 19.81
C ARG A 43 4.75 10.87 19.48
N ARG A 44 4.17 11.36 18.37
CA ARG A 44 2.89 10.84 17.90
C ARG A 44 3.14 9.39 17.46
N ARG A 45 2.31 8.48 17.96
CA ARG A 45 2.26 7.13 17.40
C ARG A 45 2.01 7.30 15.90
N VAL A 46 2.83 6.67 15.07
CA VAL A 46 2.50 6.49 13.65
C VAL A 46 1.07 5.96 13.63
N ILE A 47 0.15 6.71 13.02
CA ILE A 47 -1.25 6.29 12.92
C ILE A 47 -1.25 5.11 11.95
N ARG A 48 -1.16 3.90 12.51
CA ARG A 48 -1.35 2.66 11.77
C ARG A 48 -2.83 2.58 11.42
N ASP A 49 -3.16 2.22 10.19
CA ASP A 49 -4.55 1.93 9.87
C ASP A 49 -5.06 0.81 10.80
N VAL A 50 -6.33 0.84 11.21
CA VAL A 50 -6.93 -0.11 12.18
C VAL A 50 -6.68 -1.59 11.81
N ILE A 51 -6.51 -1.87 10.51
CA ILE A 51 -6.19 -3.20 9.97
C ILE A 51 -4.76 -3.64 10.33
N GLU A 52 -3.81 -2.70 10.38
CA GLU A 52 -2.42 -2.96 10.73
C GLU A 52 -2.21 -3.14 12.25
N GLU A 53 -3.04 -2.54 13.10
CA GLU A 53 -3.02 -2.78 14.55
C GLU A 53 -3.57 -4.15 14.94
N GLN A 54 -4.52 -4.68 14.17
CA GLN A 54 -5.13 -6.00 14.39
C GLN A 54 -4.36 -7.15 13.73
N TRP A 55 -3.34 -6.84 12.92
CA TRP A 55 -2.55 -7.85 12.22
C TRP A 55 -1.57 -8.53 13.16
N ASP A 56 -1.80 -9.81 13.46
CA ASP A 56 -0.86 -10.66 14.20
C ASP A 56 0.00 -11.51 13.23
N PRO A 57 1.32 -11.23 13.11
CA PRO A 57 2.23 -12.00 12.26
C PRO A 57 2.29 -13.50 12.57
N GLN A 58 1.91 -13.94 13.77
CA GLN A 58 2.00 -15.35 14.18
C GLN A 58 0.80 -16.19 13.74
N THR A 59 -0.29 -15.59 13.27
CA THR A 59 -1.55 -16.30 12.99
C THR A 59 -1.69 -16.85 11.58
N GLU A 60 -0.88 -16.40 10.60
CA GLU A 60 -0.94 -16.88 9.22
C GLU A 60 0.36 -17.59 8.81
N VAL A 61 0.41 -18.91 9.01
CA VAL A 61 1.33 -19.77 8.26
C VAL A 61 0.73 -19.93 6.86
N ASP A 62 1.23 -19.20 5.88
CA ASP A 62 0.80 -19.36 4.48
C ASP A 62 1.38 -20.69 3.97
N GLU A 63 0.57 -21.76 3.95
CA GLU A 63 0.98 -23.12 3.53
C GLU A 63 1.35 -23.23 2.04
N ARG A 64 1.30 -22.12 1.29
CA ARG A 64 1.62 -22.09 -0.13
C ARG A 64 3.13 -22.23 -0.34
N PRO A 65 3.59 -23.06 -1.29
CA PRO A 65 5.00 -23.27 -1.53
C PRO A 65 5.71 -21.94 -1.80
N GLU A 66 6.82 -21.69 -1.08
CA GLU A 66 7.65 -20.46 -1.12
C GLU A 66 8.40 -20.25 -2.45
N THR A 67 7.88 -20.76 -3.57
CA THR A 67 8.68 -20.94 -4.80
C THR A 67 8.72 -19.70 -5.69
N ILE A 68 7.87 -18.69 -5.48
CA ILE A 68 8.09 -17.39 -6.11
C ILE A 68 9.11 -16.64 -5.27
N LEU A 69 10.37 -16.64 -5.72
CA LEU A 69 11.44 -15.87 -5.11
C LEU A 69 10.95 -14.46 -4.80
N TYR A 70 10.98 -14.07 -3.53
CA TYR A 70 10.67 -12.72 -3.03
C TYR A 70 11.70 -11.67 -3.48
N GLU A 71 12.28 -11.83 -4.67
CA GLU A 71 13.17 -10.84 -5.25
C GLU A 71 12.36 -9.60 -5.63
N ARG A 72 12.88 -8.43 -5.29
CA ARG A 72 12.26 -7.14 -5.66
C ARG A 72 12.16 -7.04 -7.18
N GLY A 73 11.05 -6.47 -7.67
CA GLY A 73 10.91 -6.16 -9.09
C GLY A 73 12.05 -5.26 -9.61
N LYS A 74 12.30 -5.32 -10.91
CA LYS A 74 13.37 -4.52 -11.54
C LYS A 74 13.01 -3.03 -11.58
N THR A 75 11.75 -2.71 -11.82
CA THR A 75 11.28 -1.32 -11.98
C THR A 75 10.71 -0.75 -10.68
N GLY A 76 10.05 -1.58 -9.87
CA GLY A 76 9.44 -1.20 -8.60
C GLY A 76 9.51 -2.32 -7.57
N VAL A 77 8.57 -2.32 -6.61
CA VAL A 77 8.46 -3.45 -5.67
C VAL A 77 7.90 -4.68 -6.39
N PHE A 78 6.89 -4.48 -7.24
CA PHE A 78 6.36 -5.48 -8.16
C PHE A 78 6.81 -5.20 -9.60
N ASP A 79 7.10 -6.28 -10.33
CA ASP A 79 7.09 -6.26 -11.78
C ASP A 79 5.68 -6.54 -12.30
N LEU A 80 5.34 -5.99 -13.47
CA LEU A 80 3.98 -6.09 -14.02
C LEU A 80 3.56 -7.54 -14.25
N GLN A 81 4.43 -8.35 -14.86
CA GLN A 81 4.12 -9.76 -15.13
C GLN A 81 3.88 -10.54 -13.83
N GLU A 82 4.72 -10.31 -12.82
CA GLU A 82 4.56 -10.94 -11.51
C GLU A 82 3.21 -10.59 -10.87
N LEU A 83 2.80 -9.32 -10.96
CA LEU A 83 1.50 -8.91 -10.44
C LEU A 83 0.37 -9.60 -11.19
N VAL A 84 0.43 -9.69 -12.52
CA VAL A 84 -0.59 -10.38 -13.33
C VAL A 84 -0.66 -11.87 -12.97
N ASP A 85 0.48 -12.56 -12.89
CA ASP A 85 0.53 -13.98 -12.53
C ASP A 85 -0.08 -14.21 -11.14
N LEU A 86 0.22 -13.35 -10.16
CA LEU A 86 -0.36 -13.39 -8.81
C LEU A 86 -1.89 -13.20 -8.84
N LEU A 87 -2.39 -12.26 -9.64
CA LEU A 87 -3.83 -12.02 -9.77
C LEU A 87 -4.55 -13.22 -10.42
N GLU A 88 -3.93 -13.86 -11.42
CA GLU A 88 -4.45 -15.07 -12.05
C GLU A 88 -4.47 -16.27 -11.09
N GLU A 89 -3.40 -16.46 -10.30
CA GLU A 89 -3.32 -17.49 -9.26
C GLU A 89 -4.44 -17.35 -8.22
N GLU A 90 -4.74 -16.10 -7.82
CA GLU A 90 -5.85 -15.78 -6.92
C GLU A 90 -7.24 -15.84 -7.57
N ARG A 91 -7.33 -16.34 -8.82
CA ARG A 91 -8.57 -16.50 -9.58
C ARG A 91 -9.33 -15.19 -9.81
N ALA A 92 -8.62 -14.08 -9.83
CA ALA A 92 -9.15 -12.84 -10.38
C ALA A 92 -9.34 -13.02 -11.89
N TYR A 93 -10.25 -12.26 -12.49
CA TYR A 93 -10.57 -12.40 -13.91
C TYR A 93 -10.70 -11.04 -14.57
N ASP A 94 -10.68 -11.05 -15.90
CA ASP A 94 -10.82 -9.84 -16.71
C ASP A 94 -9.74 -8.80 -16.36
N ILE A 95 -8.47 -9.21 -16.44
CA ILE A 95 -7.33 -8.34 -16.10
C ILE A 95 -7.05 -7.43 -17.29
N CYS A 96 -7.23 -6.12 -17.10
CA CYS A 96 -6.88 -5.08 -18.06
C CYS A 96 -5.67 -4.31 -17.53
N VAL A 97 -4.64 -4.14 -18.38
CA VAL A 97 -3.45 -3.36 -18.04
C VAL A 97 -3.32 -2.20 -19.02
N ILE A 98 -3.27 -1.00 -18.47
CA ILE A 98 -3.16 0.26 -19.21
C ILE A 98 -1.79 0.86 -18.90
N LYS A 99 -1.02 1.14 -19.95
CA LYS A 99 0.25 1.86 -19.82
C LYS A 99 0.00 3.35 -19.76
N ILE A 100 0.42 3.98 -18.67
CA ILE A 100 0.24 5.42 -18.48
C ILE A 100 1.39 6.16 -19.19
N PRO A 101 1.11 7.26 -19.93
CA PRO A 101 2.15 8.11 -20.48
C PRO A 101 3.00 8.75 -19.37
N LYS A 102 4.32 8.74 -19.53
CA LYS A 102 5.28 9.27 -18.53
C LYS A 102 5.08 10.74 -18.16
N GLN A 103 4.29 11.48 -18.93
CA GLN A 103 3.98 12.90 -18.72
C GLN A 103 3.15 13.15 -17.45
N TYR A 104 2.39 12.13 -17.02
CA TYR A 104 1.47 12.29 -15.88
C TYR A 104 2.13 12.03 -14.53
N GLU A 105 3.41 11.62 -14.48
CA GLU A 105 4.23 11.33 -13.28
C GLU A 105 3.53 10.58 -12.13
N TYR A 106 2.41 9.91 -12.41
CA TYR A 106 1.54 9.34 -11.40
C TYR A 106 1.88 7.87 -11.15
N ALA A 107 1.91 7.06 -12.21
CA ALA A 107 2.36 5.68 -12.21
C ALA A 107 2.79 5.27 -13.63
N ASP A 108 3.49 4.14 -13.77
CA ASP A 108 3.84 3.59 -15.09
C ASP A 108 2.69 2.77 -15.69
N TYR A 109 1.95 2.06 -14.83
CA TYR A 109 0.84 1.19 -15.24
C TYR A 109 -0.37 1.33 -14.32
N MET A 110 -1.55 1.21 -14.90
CA MET A 110 -2.81 1.00 -14.21
C MET A 110 -3.31 -0.40 -14.53
N THR A 111 -3.50 -1.22 -13.50
CA THR A 111 -4.05 -2.56 -13.62
C THR A 111 -5.46 -2.56 -13.06
N ILE A 112 -6.42 -3.02 -13.85
CA ILE A 112 -7.83 -3.12 -13.49
C ILE A 112 -8.21 -4.60 -13.53
N VAL A 113 -8.85 -5.09 -12.47
CA VAL A 113 -9.22 -6.51 -12.36
C VAL A 113 -10.62 -6.69 -11.76
N SER A 114 -11.33 -7.72 -12.21
CA SER A 114 -12.64 -8.11 -11.69
C SER A 114 -12.53 -9.29 -10.72
N VAL A 115 -13.36 -9.28 -9.68
CA VAL A 115 -13.47 -10.36 -8.70
C VAL A 115 -14.93 -10.80 -8.53
N ARG A 116 -15.16 -11.95 -7.87
CA ARG A 116 -16.50 -12.55 -7.78
C ARG A 116 -17.33 -12.06 -6.60
N SER A 117 -16.69 -11.48 -5.59
CA SER A 117 -17.32 -11.13 -4.32
C SER A 117 -16.50 -10.08 -3.59
N SER A 118 -17.15 -9.22 -2.80
CA SER A 118 -16.48 -8.27 -1.92
C SER A 118 -15.51 -8.94 -0.93
N LYS A 119 -15.81 -10.17 -0.48
CA LYS A 119 -14.88 -10.93 0.38
C LYS A 119 -13.61 -11.32 -0.37
N HIS A 120 -13.76 -11.76 -1.62
CA HIS A 120 -12.63 -12.10 -2.50
C HIS A 120 -11.81 -10.84 -2.80
N MET A 121 -12.46 -9.71 -3.04
CA MET A 121 -11.81 -8.41 -3.22
C MET A 121 -10.88 -8.04 -2.06
N PHE A 122 -11.41 -8.10 -0.83
CA PHE A 122 -10.63 -7.73 0.36
C PHE A 122 -9.50 -8.73 0.64
N ALA A 123 -9.75 -10.03 0.43
CA ALA A 123 -8.73 -11.06 0.56
C ALA A 123 -7.58 -10.84 -0.44
N LEU A 124 -7.91 -10.57 -1.70
CA LEU A 124 -6.94 -10.27 -2.76
C LEU A 124 -6.13 -9.01 -2.42
N ALA A 125 -6.79 -7.94 -2.01
CA ALA A 125 -6.13 -6.70 -1.62
C ALA A 125 -5.15 -6.90 -0.45
N THR A 126 -5.59 -7.63 0.57
CA THR A 126 -4.76 -7.95 1.75
C THR A 126 -3.58 -8.83 1.35
N PHE A 127 -3.80 -9.81 0.46
CA PHE A 127 -2.76 -10.69 -0.03
C PHE A 127 -1.68 -9.94 -0.82
N VAL A 128 -2.08 -9.08 -1.77
CA VAL A 128 -1.16 -8.21 -2.53
C VAL A 128 -0.36 -7.32 -1.58
N ARG A 129 -1.01 -6.69 -0.60
CA ARG A 129 -0.35 -5.86 0.42
C ARG A 129 0.64 -6.67 1.28
N LYS A 130 0.29 -7.89 1.68
CA LYS A 130 1.19 -8.80 2.40
C LYS A 130 2.42 -9.11 1.55
N ARG A 131 2.25 -9.38 0.26
CA ARG A 131 3.36 -9.68 -0.66
C ARG A 131 4.24 -8.46 -0.90
N PHE A 132 3.66 -7.27 -1.02
CA PHE A 132 4.40 -6.02 -1.05
C PHE A 132 5.28 -5.86 0.20
N LYS A 133 4.71 -6.11 1.39
CA LYS A 133 5.43 -5.99 2.67
C LYS A 133 6.62 -6.93 2.77
N SER A 134 6.53 -8.13 2.20
CA SER A 134 7.65 -9.09 2.19
C SER A 134 8.76 -8.70 1.21
N LYS A 135 8.43 -7.95 0.14
CA LYS A 135 9.38 -7.55 -0.92
C LYS A 135 9.99 -6.17 -0.74
N LYS A 136 9.43 -5.33 0.14
CA LYS A 136 9.97 -3.98 0.39
C LYS A 136 11.35 -4.08 1.03
N LEU A 137 12.30 -3.30 0.52
CA LEU A 137 13.70 -3.32 0.98
C LEU A 137 14.21 -1.95 1.43
N LYS A 138 13.58 -0.88 0.97
CA LYS A 138 13.99 0.50 1.29
C LYS A 138 12.96 1.14 2.22
N ASP A 139 13.43 2.03 3.09
CA ASP A 139 12.54 2.85 3.90
C ASP A 139 11.69 3.81 3.06
N THR A 140 12.09 4.06 1.80
CA THR A 140 11.32 4.82 0.82
C THR A 140 10.12 4.06 0.25
N ASP A 141 10.09 2.73 0.38
CA ASP A 141 8.98 1.89 -0.09
C ASP A 141 7.87 1.93 0.97
N ILE A 142 6.98 2.93 0.86
CA ILE A 142 5.85 3.10 1.78
C ILE A 142 4.91 1.91 1.61
N LEU A 143 4.41 1.38 2.73
CA LEU A 143 3.47 0.27 2.70
C LEU A 143 2.16 0.74 2.05
N PRO A 144 1.67 0.04 1.02
CA PRO A 144 0.50 0.48 0.28
C PRO A 144 -0.71 0.48 1.20
N ARG A 145 -1.46 1.59 1.13
CA ARG A 145 -2.76 1.72 1.79
C ARG A 145 -3.82 1.10 0.90
N ILE A 146 -4.73 0.35 1.52
CA ILE A 146 -5.90 -0.17 0.83
C ILE A 146 -6.92 0.97 0.84
N GLU A 147 -7.10 1.60 -0.30
CA GLU A 147 -8.08 2.66 -0.49
C GLU A 147 -9.43 2.06 -0.87
N GLY A 148 -10.49 2.59 -0.25
CA GLY A 148 -11.83 2.04 -0.29
C GLY A 148 -12.45 2.07 1.11
N ASN A 149 -13.73 2.47 1.20
CA ASN A 149 -14.43 2.43 2.47
C ASN A 149 -14.52 0.97 2.94
N LYS A 150 -14.39 0.67 4.24
CA LYS A 150 -14.58 -0.71 4.76
C LYS A 150 -15.95 -1.30 4.38
N ASP A 151 -16.92 -0.41 4.14
CA ASP A 151 -18.27 -0.74 3.70
C ASP A 151 -18.44 -0.70 2.17
N SER A 152 -17.44 -0.19 1.44
CA SER A 152 -17.41 -0.19 -0.03
C SER A 152 -17.20 -1.63 -0.49
N LYS A 153 -18.28 -2.23 -0.98
CA LYS A 153 -18.33 -3.63 -1.41
C LYS A 153 -17.98 -3.83 -2.87
N ASP A 154 -17.77 -2.73 -3.59
CA ASP A 154 -17.78 -2.72 -5.05
C ASP A 154 -16.43 -2.34 -5.67
N TRP A 155 -15.58 -1.63 -4.92
CA TRP A 155 -14.28 -1.17 -5.40
C TRP A 155 -13.24 -0.99 -4.30
N ILE A 156 -12.02 -1.44 -4.59
CA ILE A 156 -10.79 -1.21 -3.83
C ILE A 156 -9.69 -0.75 -4.78
N ALA A 157 -8.87 0.22 -4.35
CA ALA A 157 -7.66 0.63 -5.04
C ALA A 157 -6.42 0.46 -4.15
N ILE A 158 -5.29 0.11 -4.75
CA ILE A 158 -4.01 -0.09 -4.07
C ILE A 158 -2.91 0.53 -4.91
N ASP A 159 -2.18 1.46 -4.32
CA ASP A 159 -1.02 2.09 -4.92
C ASP A 159 0.25 1.28 -4.60
N LEU A 160 0.84 0.62 -5.60
CA LEU A 160 2.07 -0.17 -5.45
C LEU A 160 3.33 0.62 -5.88
N GLY A 161 3.23 1.94 -6.03
CA GLY A 161 4.30 2.83 -6.45
C GLY A 161 4.36 2.99 -7.96
N ASN A 162 4.88 1.98 -8.67
CA ASN A 162 4.96 2.02 -10.15
C ASN A 162 3.69 1.49 -10.84
N ILE A 163 2.85 0.76 -10.12
CA ILE A 163 1.61 0.16 -10.62
C ILE A 163 0.48 0.53 -9.68
N ILE A 164 -0.66 0.93 -10.23
CA ILE A 164 -1.89 1.15 -9.46
C ILE A 164 -2.86 0.03 -9.77
N LEU A 165 -3.25 -0.72 -8.74
CA LEU A 165 -4.18 -1.83 -8.85
C LEU A 165 -5.59 -1.39 -8.45
N HIS A 166 -6.54 -1.49 -9.36
CA HIS A 166 -7.97 -1.32 -9.12
C HIS A 166 -8.65 -2.69 -9.16
N ILE A 167 -9.34 -3.04 -8.09
CA ILE A 167 -10.08 -4.30 -7.94
C ILE A 167 -11.56 -3.96 -7.88
N PHE A 168 -12.34 -4.52 -8.80
CA PHE A 168 -13.74 -4.19 -8.98
C PHE A 168 -14.66 -5.41 -8.86
N ASN A 169 -15.88 -5.17 -8.40
CA ASN A 169 -17.02 -6.02 -8.72
C ASN A 169 -17.43 -5.77 -10.19
N PRO A 170 -17.69 -6.81 -11.02
CA PRO A 170 -18.06 -6.65 -12.44
C PRO A 170 -19.13 -5.58 -12.69
N ASP A 171 -20.23 -5.61 -11.93
CA ASP A 171 -21.34 -4.66 -12.11
C ASP A 171 -20.89 -3.20 -11.92
N PHE A 172 -19.97 -2.97 -10.99
CA PHE A 172 -19.45 -1.63 -10.70
C PHE A 172 -18.38 -1.19 -11.70
N ARG A 173 -17.60 -2.14 -12.24
CA ARG A 173 -16.62 -1.87 -13.30
C ARG A 173 -17.31 -1.29 -14.53
N GLU A 174 -18.41 -1.90 -14.95
CA GLU A 174 -19.23 -1.41 -16.08
C GLU A 174 -19.83 -0.03 -15.80
N ALA A 175 -20.23 0.23 -14.55
CA ALA A 175 -20.84 1.51 -14.17
C ALA A 175 -19.84 2.68 -14.12
N VAL A 176 -18.56 2.42 -13.87
CA VAL A 176 -17.51 3.47 -13.81
C VAL A 176 -16.75 3.59 -15.14
N ASP A 177 -16.54 2.47 -15.84
CA ASP A 177 -15.85 2.39 -17.14
C ASP A 177 -14.52 3.16 -17.21
N LEU A 178 -13.63 2.92 -16.23
CA LEU A 178 -12.29 3.53 -16.23
C LEU A 178 -11.47 3.16 -17.47
N GLU A 179 -11.75 2.01 -18.10
CA GLU A 179 -11.00 1.56 -19.26
C GLU A 179 -11.18 2.50 -20.44
N THR A 180 -12.43 2.89 -20.74
CA THR A 180 -12.71 3.84 -21.82
C THR A 180 -12.06 5.19 -21.55
N LEU A 181 -12.19 5.69 -20.31
CA LEU A 181 -11.62 6.96 -19.91
C LEU A 181 -10.10 7.02 -20.12
N TRP A 182 -9.38 5.98 -19.72
CA TRP A 182 -7.91 5.95 -19.75
C TRP A 182 -7.32 5.46 -21.08
N THR A 183 -8.10 4.81 -21.95
CA THR A 183 -7.62 4.31 -23.25
C THR A 183 -8.02 5.21 -24.42
N VAL A 184 -9.30 5.57 -24.52
CA VAL A 184 -9.86 6.33 -25.66
C VAL A 184 -9.91 7.83 -25.35
N GLY A 185 -10.07 8.17 -24.07
CA GLY A 185 -10.12 9.54 -23.57
C GLY A 185 -11.55 10.01 -23.26
N PRO A 186 -11.69 11.08 -22.45
CA PRO A 186 -12.97 11.54 -21.91
C PRO A 186 -13.99 11.95 -22.98
N GLN A 187 -13.54 12.34 -24.17
CA GLN A 187 -14.41 12.71 -25.29
C GLN A 187 -15.19 11.54 -25.91
N TYR A 188 -14.83 10.30 -25.57
CA TYR A 188 -15.52 9.08 -26.03
C TYR A 188 -16.17 8.31 -24.89
N ASP A 189 -16.11 8.84 -23.67
CA ASP A 189 -16.78 8.25 -22.52
C ASP A 189 -18.21 8.80 -22.41
N ASP A 190 -19.20 7.91 -22.59
CA ASP A 190 -20.62 8.25 -22.51
C ASP A 190 -21.03 8.74 -21.11
N LEU A 191 -20.33 8.30 -20.05
CA LEU A 191 -20.56 8.74 -18.68
C LEU A 191 -20.09 10.18 -18.48
N CYS A 192 -18.90 10.53 -18.99
CA CYS A 192 -18.39 11.90 -18.98
C CYS A 192 -19.19 12.85 -19.87
N ASN A 193 -19.76 12.36 -20.97
CA ASN A 193 -20.50 13.18 -21.94
C ASN A 193 -22.02 13.15 -21.74
N ARG A 194 -22.52 12.52 -20.67
CA ARG A 194 -23.94 12.53 -20.32
C ARG A 194 -24.38 13.99 -20.13
N LYS A 195 -25.34 14.44 -20.94
CA LYS A 195 -25.88 15.79 -20.83
C LYS A 195 -26.46 15.97 -19.42
N ASP A 196 -25.99 17.00 -18.69
CA ASP A 196 -26.38 17.41 -17.33
C ASP A 196 -27.88 17.67 -17.09
N SER A 197 -28.75 17.33 -18.06
CA SER A 197 -30.21 17.45 -18.01
C SER A 197 -30.77 17.02 -16.65
N ASP A 198 -30.29 15.92 -16.06
CA ASP A 198 -30.79 15.40 -14.79
C ASP A 198 -30.42 16.28 -13.58
N ILE A 199 -29.23 16.89 -13.56
CA ILE A 199 -28.77 17.77 -12.47
C ILE A 199 -29.43 19.16 -12.59
N VAL A 200 -29.54 19.66 -13.81
CA VAL A 200 -30.20 20.93 -14.11
C VAL A 200 -31.72 20.83 -13.84
N GLU A 201 -32.36 19.70 -14.15
CA GLU A 201 -33.75 19.44 -13.80
C GLU A 201 -33.97 19.34 -12.29
N LEU A 202 -33.09 18.64 -11.57
CA LEU A 202 -33.15 18.57 -10.10
C LEU A 202 -32.98 19.95 -9.45
N LEU A 203 -32.07 20.79 -9.94
CA LEU A 203 -31.88 22.16 -9.43
C LEU A 203 -33.08 23.07 -9.74
N ASN A 204 -33.72 22.88 -10.90
CA ASN A 204 -34.93 23.62 -11.27
C ASN A 204 -36.18 23.16 -10.51
N MET A 205 -36.17 21.99 -9.87
CA MET A 205 -37.26 21.51 -9.00
C MET A 205 -37.22 22.10 -7.58
N PHE A 206 -36.13 22.76 -7.18
CA PHE A 206 -35.97 23.40 -5.87
C PHE A 206 -36.06 24.95 -5.92
N GLN A 207 -36.48 25.53 -7.05
CA GLN A 207 -36.84 26.95 -7.20
C GLN A 207 -38.36 27.13 -7.29
#